data_AF-A0A1E5RR38-F1
#
_entry.id   AF-A0A1E5RR38-F1
#
_cell.length_a   1.000
_cell.length_b   1.000
_cell.length_c   1.000
_cell.angle_alpha   90.00
_cell.angle_beta   90.00
_cell.angle_gamma   90.00
#
_symmetry.space_group_name_H-M   'P 1'
#
loop_
_entity.id
_entity.type
_entity.pdbx_description
1 polymer ?
#
loop_
_entity_poly.entity_id
_entity_poly.type
_entity_poly.pdbx_seq_one_letter_code
_entity_poly.pdbx_strand_id
1 'polypeptide(L)'
;MNVLFIKKGLIWIIPLILINKFNSNYTSPGIFTRLFKVLAVWYVTVISILPFTNLSSITDILFYYSGGTCLYDKFDDEIISKPIINVKSLGQCKRLKGQWVNGHDLSGHLFFLSLMCWVVGMEVFEVNGKSYNKGVKFGSVIKKITNFISVVLLGIYGYNIIITILNEFHQYSEIVTGFSWGYLSGYWIYKEYL
;
A
#
# COMPACT_ATOMS: atom_id res chain seq x y z
N MET A 1 15.12 3.05 -6.66
CA MET A 1 14.15 3.96 -6.00
C MET A 1 12.87 3.27 -5.53
N ASN A 2 12.24 2.41 -6.35
CA ASN A 2 10.98 1.70 -6.01
C ASN A 2 11.00 0.84 -4.74
N VAL A 3 12.11 0.16 -4.42
CA VAL A 3 12.13 -0.77 -3.27
C VAL A 3 11.97 -0.06 -1.92
N LEU A 4 12.61 1.10 -1.74
CA LEU A 4 12.57 1.81 -0.45
C LEU A 4 11.23 2.52 -0.20
N PHE A 5 10.62 3.11 -1.23
CA PHE A 5 9.36 3.82 -1.08
C PHE A 5 8.14 2.91 -1.19
N ILE A 6 8.22 1.82 -1.95
CA ILE A 6 7.06 0.97 -2.22
C ILE A 6 7.08 -0.28 -1.34
N LYS A 7 8.23 -0.95 -1.14
CA LYS A 7 8.30 -2.11 -0.23
C LYS A 7 8.43 -1.73 1.25
N LYS A 8 8.91 -0.51 1.56
CA LYS A 8 9.04 0.00 2.94
C LYS A 8 8.22 1.27 3.20
N GLY A 9 7.30 1.65 2.32
CA GLY A 9 6.58 2.94 2.38
C GLY A 9 5.87 3.22 3.70
N LEU A 10 5.24 2.20 4.30
CA LEU A 10 4.58 2.30 5.60
C LEU A 10 5.52 2.70 6.75
N ILE A 11 6.80 2.34 6.67
CA ILE A 11 7.79 2.66 7.72
C ILE A 11 8.02 4.17 7.82
N TRP A 12 7.92 4.90 6.71
CA TRP A 12 8.19 6.34 6.66
C TRP A 12 6.97 7.19 7.01
N ILE A 13 5.77 6.67 6.78
CA ILE A 13 4.51 7.40 6.99
C ILE A 13 4.12 7.44 8.46
N ILE A 14 4.36 6.37 9.22
CA ILE A 14 4.00 6.32 10.64
C ILE A 14 4.74 7.40 11.45
N PRO A 15 6.07 7.57 11.35
CA PRO A 15 6.77 8.65 12.03
C PRO A 15 6.28 10.04 11.62
N LEU A 16 6.01 10.25 10.34
CA LEU A 16 5.52 11.54 9.82
C LEU A 16 4.18 11.91 10.45
N ILE A 17 3.24 10.96 10.52
CA ILE A 17 1.93 11.16 11.16
C ILE A 17 2.09 11.45 12.65
N LEU A 18 2.95 10.68 13.34
CA LEU A 18 3.19 10.87 14.77
C LEU A 18 3.81 12.24 15.06
N ILE A 19 4.85 12.64 14.33
CA ILE A 19 5.46 13.97 14.47
C ILE A 19 4.43 15.06 14.20
N ASN A 20 3.61 14.92 13.16
CA ASN A 20 2.57 15.90 12.86
C ASN A 20 1.50 15.97 13.97
N LYS A 21 1.14 14.84 14.57
CA LYS A 21 0.24 14.76 15.72
C LYS A 21 0.84 15.42 16.97
N PHE A 22 2.08 15.09 17.34
CA PHE A 22 2.73 15.65 18.52
C PHE A 22 2.95 17.15 18.42
N ASN A 23 3.08 17.69 17.21
CA ASN A 23 3.16 19.13 16.95
C ASN A 23 1.78 19.81 16.83
N SER A 24 0.70 19.05 16.96
CA SER A 24 -0.66 19.58 16.99
C SER A 24 -1.13 19.68 18.43
N ASN A 25 -1.59 20.87 18.84
CA ASN A 25 -2.22 21.07 20.15
C ASN A 25 -3.62 20.44 20.24
N TYR A 26 -4.11 19.84 19.14
CA TYR A 26 -5.40 19.19 19.07
C TYR A 26 -5.26 17.67 19.10
N THR A 27 -6.00 17.06 20.01
CA THR A 27 -6.23 15.62 20.03
C THR A 27 -7.25 15.26 18.94
N SER A 28 -6.77 14.78 17.79
CA SER A 28 -7.65 14.10 16.84
C SER A 28 -8.10 12.77 17.47
N PRO A 29 -9.39 12.59 17.81
CA PRO A 29 -9.86 11.29 18.27
C PRO A 29 -9.69 10.25 17.15
N GLY A 30 -9.33 9.03 17.53
CA GLY A 30 -9.30 7.89 16.61
C GLY A 30 -8.07 7.76 15.71
N ILE A 31 -6.97 8.51 15.91
CA ILE A 31 -5.76 8.31 15.09
C ILE A 31 -5.20 6.88 15.18
N PHE A 32 -5.24 6.27 16.37
CA PHE A 32 -4.83 4.88 16.54
C PHE A 32 -5.78 3.93 15.80
N THR A 33 -7.08 4.23 15.82
CA THR A 33 -8.07 3.48 15.04
C THR A 33 -7.79 3.57 13.54
N ARG A 34 -7.47 4.76 13.03
CA ARG A 34 -7.15 4.96 11.60
C ARG A 34 -5.85 4.26 11.22
N LEU A 35 -4.78 4.41 12.00
CA LEU A 35 -3.52 3.70 11.79
C LEU A 35 -3.71 2.18 11.84
N PHE A 36 -4.53 1.68 12.77
CA PHE A 36 -4.89 0.27 12.83
C PHE A 36 -5.64 -0.17 11.58
N LYS A 37 -6.63 0.59 11.10
CA LYS A 37 -7.34 0.29 9.84
C LYS A 37 -6.38 0.28 8.64
N VAL A 38 -5.45 1.24 8.54
CA VAL A 38 -4.42 1.27 7.48
C VAL A 38 -3.54 0.02 7.53
N LEU A 39 -3.02 -0.34 8.70
CA LEU A 39 -2.19 -1.53 8.89
C LEU A 39 -2.97 -2.82 8.61
N ALA A 40 -4.23 -2.90 9.02
CA ALA A 40 -5.09 -4.05 8.79
C ALA A 40 -5.37 -4.24 7.29
N VAL A 41 -5.76 -3.18 6.57
CA VAL A 41 -5.97 -3.22 5.12
C VAL A 41 -4.69 -3.64 4.40
N TRP A 42 -3.55 -3.05 4.76
CA TRP A 42 -2.25 -3.44 4.23
C TRP A 42 -1.97 -4.93 4.44
N TYR A 43 -2.09 -5.40 5.67
CA TYR A 43 -1.79 -6.76 6.07
C TYR A 43 -2.67 -7.77 5.34
N VAL A 44 -3.99 -7.53 5.31
CA VAL A 44 -4.96 -8.39 4.64
C VAL A 44 -4.73 -8.44 3.13
N THR A 45 -4.37 -7.30 2.54
CA THR A 45 -4.13 -7.22 1.09
C THR A 45 -2.87 -7.98 0.67
N VAL A 46 -1.78 -7.83 1.41
CA VAL A 46 -0.43 -8.23 0.94
C VAL A 46 0.18 -9.41 1.71
N ILE A 47 -0.20 -9.63 2.96
CA ILE A 47 0.42 -10.64 3.83
C ILE A 47 -0.50 -11.85 4.03
N SER A 48 -1.67 -11.66 4.65
CA SER A 48 -2.62 -12.74 4.94
C SER A 48 -3.95 -12.18 5.44
N ILE A 49 -5.07 -12.87 5.16
CA ILE A 49 -6.39 -12.48 5.68
C ILE A 49 -6.46 -12.53 7.20
N LEU A 50 -5.85 -13.53 7.85
CA LEU A 50 -5.87 -13.68 9.30
C LEU A 50 -4.46 -13.86 9.87
N PRO A 51 -4.12 -13.12 10.94
CA PRO A 51 -2.84 -13.31 11.60
C PRO A 51 -2.70 -14.72 12.16
N PHE A 52 -1.47 -15.25 12.10
CA PHE A 52 -1.11 -16.60 12.58
C PHE A 52 -1.81 -17.77 11.86
N THR A 53 -2.42 -17.52 10.71
CA THR A 53 -2.97 -18.56 9.84
C THR A 53 -2.12 -18.75 8.58
N ASN A 54 -2.26 -19.90 7.93
CA ASN A 54 -1.67 -20.16 6.61
C ASN A 54 -2.58 -19.69 5.46
N LEU A 55 -3.50 -18.77 5.73
CA LEU A 55 -4.40 -18.24 4.70
C LEU A 55 -3.64 -17.30 3.76
N SER A 56 -3.93 -17.42 2.48
CA SER A 56 -3.40 -16.57 1.43
C SER A 56 -3.89 -15.12 1.59
N SER A 57 -3.10 -14.16 1.09
CA SER A 57 -3.49 -12.75 1.03
C SER A 57 -4.59 -12.51 -0.02
N ILE A 58 -5.24 -11.34 0.00
CA ILE A 58 -6.20 -10.99 -1.07
C ILE A 58 -5.52 -11.02 -2.45
N THR A 59 -4.30 -10.49 -2.56
CA THR A 59 -3.55 -10.52 -3.83
C THR A 59 -3.29 -11.95 -4.30
N ASP A 60 -2.84 -12.85 -3.41
CA ASP A 60 -2.61 -14.26 -3.76
C ASP A 60 -3.90 -14.97 -4.18
N ILE A 61 -5.01 -14.70 -3.50
CA ILE A 61 -6.32 -15.27 -3.78
C ILE A 61 -6.81 -14.81 -5.15
N LEU A 62 -6.79 -13.50 -5.42
CA LEU A 62 -7.21 -12.95 -6.70
C LEU A 62 -6.38 -13.53 -7.84
N PHE A 63 -5.08 -13.65 -7.67
CA PHE A 63 -4.20 -14.21 -8.69
C PHE A 63 -4.47 -15.70 -8.93
N TYR A 64 -4.63 -16.50 -7.86
CA TYR A 64 -4.94 -17.93 -8.00
C TYR A 64 -6.29 -18.17 -8.69
N TYR A 65 -7.34 -17.46 -8.25
CA TYR A 65 -8.70 -17.64 -8.81
C TYR A 65 -8.88 -17.05 -10.21
N SER A 66 -7.98 -16.17 -10.65
CA SER A 66 -7.97 -15.66 -12.03
C SER A 66 -7.21 -16.56 -13.01
N GLY A 67 -6.78 -17.75 -12.58
CA GLY A 67 -6.10 -18.75 -13.43
C GLY A 67 -4.58 -18.79 -13.26
N GLY A 68 -4.04 -18.04 -12.30
CA GLY A 68 -2.63 -17.96 -12.06
C GLY A 68 -1.99 -19.25 -11.56
N THR A 69 -0.78 -19.53 -12.03
CA THR A 69 -0.02 -20.74 -11.67
C THR A 69 1.43 -20.42 -11.35
N CYS A 70 2.04 -21.25 -10.50
CA CYS A 70 3.48 -21.20 -10.23
C CYS A 70 4.19 -22.19 -11.15
N LEU A 71 4.98 -21.67 -12.08
CA LEU A 71 5.94 -22.47 -12.86
C LEU A 71 7.23 -22.60 -12.07
N TYR A 72 7.80 -23.79 -12.06
CA TYR A 72 9.09 -24.05 -11.45
C TYR A 72 10.01 -24.71 -12.48
N ASP A 73 11.15 -24.07 -12.72
CA ASP A 73 12.24 -24.68 -13.49
C ASP A 73 13.17 -25.38 -12.51
N LYS A 74 13.14 -26.71 -12.53
CA LYS A 74 14.15 -27.52 -11.87
C LYS A 74 15.33 -27.64 -12.84
N PHE A 75 16.44 -26.97 -12.54
CA PHE A 75 17.70 -27.16 -13.24
C PHE A 75 18.24 -28.57 -12.93
N ASP A 76 17.83 -29.56 -13.72
CA ASP A 76 18.52 -30.83 -13.92
C ASP A 76 18.11 -31.34 -15.33
N ASP A 77 18.94 -30.98 -16.31
CA ASP A 77 19.07 -31.50 -17.70
C ASP A 77 17.91 -31.55 -18.70
N GLU A 78 16.71 -31.05 -18.40
CA GLU A 78 15.71 -30.78 -19.45
C GLU A 78 14.83 -29.58 -19.08
N ILE A 79 14.73 -28.60 -19.99
CA ILE A 79 13.85 -27.42 -19.85
C ILE A 79 12.40 -27.90 -20.04
N ILE A 80 11.84 -28.51 -18.99
CA ILE A 80 10.42 -28.83 -18.92
C ILE A 80 9.86 -28.09 -17.72
N SER A 81 9.39 -26.88 -17.97
CA SER A 81 8.63 -26.08 -17.00
C SER A 81 7.37 -26.87 -16.61
N LYS A 82 7.37 -27.52 -15.44
CA LYS A 82 6.21 -28.27 -14.95
C LYS A 82 5.35 -27.34 -14.09
N PRO A 83 4.05 -27.18 -14.39
CA PRO A 83 3.16 -26.43 -13.52
C PRO A 83 3.01 -27.16 -12.19
N ILE A 84 3.31 -26.49 -11.08
CA ILE A 84 3.05 -27.07 -9.75
C ILE A 84 1.59 -26.80 -9.40
N ILE A 85 0.76 -27.82 -9.59
CA ILE A 85 -0.66 -27.82 -9.24
C ILE A 85 -0.75 -27.91 -7.72
N ASN A 86 -0.77 -26.77 -7.02
CA ASN A 86 -1.21 -26.52 -5.62
C ASN A 86 -0.47 -25.39 -4.88
N VAL A 87 0.33 -24.57 -5.57
CA VAL A 87 0.95 -23.39 -4.94
C VAL A 87 -0.07 -22.24 -4.93
N LYS A 88 -0.63 -21.94 -3.75
CA LYS A 88 -1.69 -20.92 -3.58
C LYS A 88 -1.19 -19.57 -3.04
N SER A 89 0.12 -19.39 -2.88
CA SER A 89 0.69 -18.11 -2.44
C SER A 89 2.02 -17.78 -3.09
N LEU A 90 2.23 -16.48 -3.32
CA LEU A 90 3.46 -15.93 -3.90
C LEU A 90 4.69 -16.30 -3.08
N GLY A 91 4.55 -16.28 -1.75
CA GLY A 91 5.60 -16.69 -0.82
C GLY A 91 6.02 -18.13 -1.00
N GLN A 92 5.08 -19.05 -1.20
CA GLN A 92 5.39 -20.48 -1.44
C GLN A 92 6.11 -20.67 -2.78
N CYS A 93 5.67 -20.03 -3.86
CA CYS A 93 6.34 -20.18 -5.14
C CYS A 93 7.74 -19.57 -5.16
N LYS A 94 7.94 -18.41 -4.52
CA LYS A 94 9.27 -17.80 -4.40
C LYS A 94 10.24 -18.69 -3.60
N ARG A 95 9.75 -19.38 -2.56
CA ARG A 95 10.55 -20.38 -1.83
C ARG A 95 10.95 -21.55 -2.72
N LEU A 96 10.07 -21.93 -3.64
CA LEU A 96 10.37 -22.90 -4.67
C LEU A 96 11.21 -22.33 -5.81
N LYS A 97 11.65 -21.06 -5.80
CA LYS A 97 12.30 -20.40 -6.94
C LYS A 97 11.47 -20.42 -8.24
N GLY A 98 10.16 -20.59 -8.11
CA GLY A 98 9.24 -20.55 -9.23
C GLY A 98 8.83 -19.13 -9.61
N GLN A 99 8.22 -19.01 -10.78
CA GLN A 99 7.65 -17.78 -11.32
C GLN A 99 6.12 -17.88 -11.40
N TRP A 100 5.43 -16.80 -11.03
CA TRP A 100 3.98 -16.70 -11.15
C TRP A 100 3.61 -16.25 -12.56
N VAL A 101 2.70 -16.98 -13.22
CA VAL A 101 2.25 -16.70 -14.59
C VAL A 101 0.74 -16.87 -14.75
N ASN A 102 0.17 -16.27 -15.80
CA ASN A 102 -1.21 -16.47 -16.27
C ASN A 102 -2.34 -16.13 -15.26
N GLY A 103 -2.09 -15.25 -14.29
CA GLY A 103 -3.11 -14.76 -13.35
C GLY A 103 -3.16 -13.24 -13.34
N HIS A 104 -4.24 -12.71 -12.78
CA HIS A 104 -4.46 -11.29 -12.55
C HIS A 104 -3.74 -10.88 -11.26
N ASP A 105 -2.66 -10.09 -11.37
CA ASP A 105 -2.00 -9.50 -10.21
C ASP A 105 -2.68 -8.21 -9.79
N LEU A 106 -3.18 -8.17 -8.56
CA LEU A 106 -3.58 -6.89 -7.98
C LEU A 106 -2.30 -6.08 -7.80
N SER A 107 -2.11 -5.02 -8.60
CA SER A 107 -0.87 -4.23 -8.59
C SER A 107 -0.64 -3.64 -7.20
N GLY A 108 0.18 -4.35 -6.41
CA GLY A 108 0.48 -3.96 -5.04
C GLY A 108 1.10 -2.58 -5.01
N HIS A 109 1.96 -2.26 -5.98
CA HIS A 109 2.61 -0.95 -6.09
C HIS A 109 1.59 0.20 -6.19
N LEU A 110 0.59 0.08 -7.08
CA LEU A 110 -0.45 1.10 -7.23
C LEU A 110 -1.39 1.15 -6.02
N PHE A 111 -1.74 -0.01 -5.45
CA PHE A 111 -2.51 -0.08 -4.22
C PHE A 111 -1.83 0.69 -3.09
N PHE A 112 -0.53 0.42 -2.84
CA PHE A 112 0.24 1.10 -1.81
C PHE A 112 0.33 2.60 -2.04
N LEU A 113 0.72 3.02 -3.25
CA LEU A 113 0.90 4.42 -3.55
C LEU A 113 -0.41 5.21 -3.40
N SER A 114 -1.52 4.64 -3.89
CA SER A 114 -2.86 5.21 -3.73
C SER A 114 -3.26 5.32 -2.26
N LEU A 115 -3.05 4.26 -1.47
CA LEU A 115 -3.34 4.27 -0.03
C LEU A 115 -2.47 5.28 0.73
N MET A 116 -1.18 5.40 0.40
CA MET A 116 -0.27 6.36 1.02
C MET A 116 -0.66 7.81 0.70
N CYS A 117 -1.13 8.10 -0.51
CA CYS A 117 -1.68 9.41 -0.86
C CYS A 117 -2.88 9.78 0.01
N TRP A 118 -3.81 8.84 0.24
CA TRP A 118 -4.93 9.03 1.15
C TRP A 118 -4.46 9.32 2.58
N VAL A 119 -3.56 8.50 3.12
CA VAL A 119 -3.09 8.64 4.49
C VAL A 119 -2.39 9.99 4.71
N VAL A 120 -1.48 10.38 3.83
CA VAL A 120 -0.79 11.68 3.94
C VAL A 120 -1.77 12.84 3.71
N GLY A 121 -2.62 12.76 2.68
CA GLY A 121 -3.65 13.75 2.38
C GLY A 121 -4.56 14.04 3.57
N MET A 122 -5.12 12.98 4.15
CA MET A 122 -6.10 13.09 5.23
C MET A 122 -5.46 13.44 6.57
N GLU A 123 -4.40 12.73 7.01
CA GLU A 123 -3.81 12.96 8.33
C GLU A 123 -3.06 14.29 8.41
N VAL A 124 -2.47 14.76 7.30
CA VAL A 124 -1.68 16.00 7.31
C VAL A 124 -2.51 17.22 6.98
N PHE A 125 -3.37 17.15 5.95
CA PHE A 125 -4.01 18.34 5.41
C PHE A 125 -5.48 18.47 5.84
N GLU A 126 -6.28 17.42 5.78
CA GLU A 126 -7.72 17.56 6.05
C GLU A 126 -8.08 17.46 7.53
N VAL A 127 -7.78 16.34 8.17
CA VAL A 127 -8.10 16.11 9.60
C VAL A 127 -7.37 17.12 10.47
N ASN A 128 -6.10 17.37 10.14
CA ASN A 128 -5.29 18.36 10.82
C ASN A 128 -5.60 19.79 10.39
N GLY A 129 -6.04 20.06 9.15
CA GLY A 129 -6.46 21.39 8.70
C GLY A 129 -7.78 21.86 9.31
N LYS A 130 -8.77 20.97 9.43
CA LYS A 130 -10.02 21.23 10.19
C LYS A 130 -9.72 21.52 11.67
N SER A 131 -8.73 20.84 12.25
CA SER A 131 -8.25 21.12 13.61
C SER A 131 -7.42 22.41 13.70
N TYR A 132 -6.66 22.73 12.65
CA TYR A 132 -5.80 23.92 12.52
C TYR A 132 -6.61 25.21 12.57
N ASN A 133 -7.75 25.27 11.87
CA ASN A 133 -8.59 26.47 11.83
C ASN A 133 -9.20 26.84 13.19
N LYS A 134 -9.10 25.98 14.22
CA LYS A 134 -9.69 26.22 15.55
C LYS A 134 -8.72 26.70 16.62
N GLY A 135 -7.40 26.66 16.40
CA GLY A 135 -6.46 27.15 17.41
C GLY A 135 -5.00 26.98 17.02
N VAL A 136 -4.41 28.03 16.47
CA VAL A 136 -2.97 28.11 16.24
C VAL A 136 -2.45 29.40 16.87
N LYS A 137 -1.71 29.29 17.97
CA LYS A 137 -0.68 30.28 18.27
C LYS A 137 0.56 29.92 17.45
N PHE A 138 1.13 30.93 16.80
CA PHE A 138 2.41 31.00 16.09
C PHE A 138 3.07 29.64 15.78
N GLY A 139 2.94 29.22 14.52
CA GLY A 139 3.39 27.92 14.02
C GLY A 139 4.88 27.65 14.27
N SER A 140 5.15 26.55 14.96
CA SER A 140 6.50 26.00 15.09
C SER A 140 7.11 25.76 13.72
N VAL A 141 8.38 26.14 13.55
CA VAL A 141 9.18 25.89 12.33
C VAL A 141 9.08 24.42 11.90
N ILE A 142 9.01 23.51 12.88
CA ILE A 142 8.82 22.07 12.69
C ILE A 142 7.57 21.76 11.87
N LYS A 143 6.43 22.44 12.14
CA LYS A 143 5.17 22.20 11.41
C LYS A 143 5.25 22.63 9.95
N LYS A 144 5.97 23.72 9.65
CA LYS A 144 6.22 24.14 8.26
C LYS A 144 7.06 23.11 7.52
N ILE A 145 8.10 22.58 8.19
CA ILE A 145 8.96 21.53 7.66
C ILE A 145 8.17 20.25 7.41
N THR A 146 7.36 19.79 8.36
CA THR A 146 6.57 18.55 8.20
C THR A 146 5.54 18.67 7.08
N ASN A 147 4.89 19.83 6.94
CA ASN A 147 3.97 20.08 5.82
C ASN A 147 4.71 20.08 4.48
N PHE A 148 5.86 20.75 4.39
CA PHE A 148 6.68 20.74 3.18
C PHE A 148 7.11 19.32 2.79
N ILE A 149 7.62 18.53 3.75
CA ILE A 149 7.98 17.12 3.53
C ILE A 149 6.76 16.33 3.04
N SER A 150 5.58 16.55 3.63
CA SER A 150 4.35 15.85 3.25
C SER A 150 3.91 16.17 1.82
N VAL A 151 4.02 17.44 1.39
CA VAL A 151 3.75 17.85 -0.01
C VAL A 151 4.75 17.19 -0.96
N VAL A 152 6.04 17.20 -0.61
CA VAL A 152 7.07 16.54 -1.43
C VAL A 152 6.80 15.04 -1.54
N LEU A 153 6.42 14.36 -0.46
CA LEU A 153 6.06 12.95 -0.47
C LEU A 153 4.83 12.66 -1.33
N LEU A 154 3.78 13.48 -1.25
CA LEU A 154 2.63 13.37 -2.15
C LEU A 154 3.03 13.54 -3.62
N GLY A 155 3.91 14.49 -3.92
CA GLY A 155 4.46 14.67 -5.26
C GLY A 155 5.23 13.43 -5.75
N ILE A 156 6.06 12.85 -4.88
CA ILE A 156 6.79 11.60 -5.19
C ILE A 156 5.79 10.45 -5.42
N TYR A 157 4.80 10.26 -4.56
CA TYR A 157 3.82 9.19 -4.72
C TYR A 157 2.98 9.36 -5.99
N GLY A 158 2.51 10.57 -6.28
CA GLY A 158 1.80 10.90 -7.51
C GLY A 158 2.64 10.64 -8.75
N TYR A 159 3.91 11.07 -8.75
CA TYR A 159 4.85 10.76 -9.84
C TYR A 159 5.03 9.26 -10.04
N ASN A 160 5.19 8.48 -8.96
CA ASN A 160 5.35 7.04 -9.06
C ASN A 160 4.06 6.36 -9.58
N ILE A 161 2.87 6.84 -9.21
CA ILE A 161 1.60 6.37 -9.78
C ILE A 161 1.60 6.58 -11.29
N ILE A 162 1.95 7.79 -11.75
CA ILE A 162 1.98 8.12 -13.18
C ILE A 162 2.97 7.21 -13.91
N ILE A 163 4.19 7.07 -13.41
CA ILE A 163 5.19 6.18 -14.03
C ILE A 163 4.75 4.72 -14.03
N THR A 164 4.08 4.24 -12.98
CA THR A 164 3.55 2.88 -12.96
C THR A 164 2.40 2.68 -13.96
N ILE A 165 1.57 3.71 -14.19
CA ILE A 165 0.51 3.66 -15.21
C ILE A 165 1.08 3.71 -16.62
N LEU A 166 2.12 4.53 -16.86
CA LEU A 166 2.70 4.74 -18.18
C LEU A 166 3.68 3.63 -18.60
N ASN A 167 4.20 2.85 -17.65
CA ASN A 167 5.09 1.74 -17.95
C ASN A 167 4.31 0.52 -18.47
N GLU A 168 4.80 -0.07 -19.56
CA GLU A 168 4.20 -1.25 -20.22
C GLU A 168 4.30 -2.57 -19.42
N PHE A 169 4.84 -2.54 -18.20
CA PHE A 169 5.05 -3.73 -17.37
C PHE A 169 3.78 -4.24 -16.66
N HIS A 170 2.67 -3.52 -16.73
CA HIS A 170 1.41 -3.89 -16.09
C HIS A 170 0.27 -3.98 -17.08
N GLN A 171 -0.57 -5.00 -16.94
CA GLN A 171 -1.80 -5.06 -17.70
C GLN A 171 -2.76 -3.97 -17.22
N TYR A 172 -3.58 -3.45 -18.13
CA TYR A 172 -4.54 -2.38 -17.81
C TYR A 172 -5.49 -2.76 -16.66
N SER A 173 -5.90 -4.03 -16.60
CA SER A 173 -6.72 -4.57 -15.50
C SER A 173 -6.01 -4.47 -14.14
N GLU A 174 -4.72 -4.80 -14.08
CA GLU A 174 -3.90 -4.75 -12.86
C GLU A 174 -3.76 -3.31 -12.36
N ILE A 175 -3.62 -2.37 -13.31
CA ILE A 175 -3.58 -0.93 -13.02
C ILE A 175 -4.89 -0.48 -12.38
N VAL A 176 -6.01 -0.77 -13.02
CA VAL A 176 -7.35 -0.36 -12.56
C VAL A 176 -7.66 -0.96 -11.19
N THR A 177 -7.41 -2.27 -11.01
CA THR A 177 -7.72 -2.97 -9.76
C THR A 177 -6.83 -2.51 -8.61
N GLY A 178 -5.52 -2.35 -8.83
CA GLY A 178 -4.60 -1.85 -7.82
C GLY A 178 -4.94 -0.43 -7.37
N PHE A 179 -5.15 0.48 -8.33
CA PHE A 179 -5.51 1.87 -8.02
C PHE A 179 -6.87 1.98 -7.29
N SER A 180 -7.89 1.28 -7.81
CA SER A 180 -9.24 1.29 -7.24
C SER A 180 -9.27 0.70 -5.84
N TRP A 181 -8.56 -0.41 -5.60
CA TRP A 181 -8.48 -1.01 -4.28
C TRP A 181 -7.84 -0.08 -3.26
N GLY A 182 -6.76 0.62 -3.63
CA GLY A 182 -6.12 1.61 -2.78
C GLY A 182 -7.03 2.81 -2.48
N TYR A 183 -7.75 3.30 -3.49
CA TYR A 183 -8.67 4.43 -3.35
C TYR A 183 -9.86 4.09 -2.46
N LEU A 184 -10.53 2.96 -2.71
CA LEU A 184 -11.69 2.50 -1.94
C LEU A 184 -11.30 2.21 -0.49
N SER A 185 -10.12 1.63 -0.27
CA SER A 185 -9.58 1.41 1.07
C SER A 185 -9.35 2.72 1.82
N GLY A 186 -8.72 3.70 1.15
CA GLY A 186 -8.53 5.04 1.71
C GLY A 186 -9.85 5.70 2.08
N TYR A 187 -10.80 5.71 1.15
CA TYR A 187 -12.15 6.22 1.42
C TYR A 187 -12.82 5.50 2.60
N TRP A 188 -12.77 4.18 2.68
CA TRP A 188 -13.36 3.43 3.80
C TRP A 188 -12.75 3.78 5.16
N ILE A 189 -11.42 4.00 5.21
CA ILE A 189 -10.72 4.41 6.43
C ILE A 189 -11.15 5.81 6.88
N TYR A 190 -11.32 6.72 5.92
CA TYR A 190 -11.44 8.15 6.18
C TYR A 190 -12.85 8.74 6.01
N LYS A 191 -13.84 7.98 5.51
CA LYS A 191 -15.22 8.44 5.26
C LYS A 191 -15.93 9.07 6.47
N GLU A 192 -15.57 8.66 7.67
CA GLU A 192 -16.13 9.19 8.93
C GLU A 192 -15.54 10.58 9.30
N TYR A 193 -14.54 11.04 8.54
CA TYR A 193 -13.77 12.26 8.81
C TYR A 193 -13.80 13.28 7.65
N LEU A 194 -14.37 12.90 6.50
CA LEU A 194 -14.70 13.79 5.38
C LEU A 194 -15.87 14.70 5.75
#